data_AF-A0A2G9L6Z9-F1
#
_entry.id   AF-A0A2G9L6Z9-F1
#
_cell.length_a   1.000
_cell.length_b   1.000
_cell.length_c   1.000
_cell.angle_alpha   90.00
_cell.angle_beta   90.00
_cell.angle_gamma   90.00
#
_symmetry.space_group_name_H-M   'P 1'
#
loop_
_entity.id
_entity.type
_entity.pdbx_description
1 polymer ?
#
loop_
_entity_poly.entity_id
_entity_poly.type
_entity_poly.pdbx_seq_one_letter_code
_entity_poly.pdbx_strand_id
1 'polypeptide(L)'
;MLSRTLLCLAITAVSTPLLADTVWLKNGDRLTGTIKVFDGGKLLLQTEYGGAIALDWKQVKTLKSDQPLLIKQDEHTGEVAKSLQAADDGKVVLANGEAPKTVELASIHQIIKPKPVITDLVWKGNIDAALDFQQAENDTNDYNVAFKTSARHGQWRHNAKGDYNRETTDDVVGTDNWSAEYSLDRFLTEKFFWDARVTYKRDKIEDLSRQRVVGTGPGYQLWDDELGAFKVGALLNRTDFEFSNGQKENFYSVAGTWDYNRYLIGKKFEFFSNGELGKPLSGVADYSMDVEAGLRYKVTDWASLNVKAEKNVISGSDNGDVDKTRYTAGFGVSW
;
A
#
# COMPACT_ATOMS: atom_id res chain seq x y z
N MET A 1 -20.34 40.45 -35.22
CA MET A 1 -19.39 39.33 -35.37
C MET A 1 -18.11 39.58 -34.54
N LEU A 2 -18.23 39.79 -33.22
CA LEU A 2 -17.08 40.10 -32.33
C LEU A 2 -17.04 39.23 -31.07
N SER A 3 -18.00 38.32 -30.88
CA SER A 3 -18.13 37.50 -29.66
C SER A 3 -17.52 36.10 -29.76
N ARG A 4 -17.11 35.65 -30.96
CA ARG A 4 -16.56 34.30 -31.17
C ARG A 4 -15.02 34.24 -31.22
N THR A 5 -14.36 35.37 -31.44
CA THR A 5 -12.89 35.48 -31.47
C THR A 5 -12.26 35.72 -30.08
N LEU A 6 -13.06 36.08 -29.07
CA LEU A 6 -12.59 36.29 -27.69
C LEU A 6 -12.54 35.01 -26.85
N LEU A 7 -13.17 33.91 -27.30
CA LEU A 7 -13.16 32.64 -26.57
C LEU A 7 -11.91 31.78 -26.89
N CYS A 8 -11.20 32.05 -27.98
CA CYS A 8 -9.98 31.33 -28.35
C CYS A 8 -8.69 31.94 -27.76
N LEU A 9 -8.77 33.08 -27.05
CA LEU A 9 -7.60 33.72 -26.44
C LEU A 9 -7.44 33.43 -24.94
N ALA A 10 -8.44 32.80 -24.30
CA ALA A 10 -8.45 32.49 -22.87
C ALA A 10 -7.86 31.11 -22.51
N ILE A 11 -7.22 30.41 -23.45
CA ILE A 11 -6.42 29.19 -23.21
C ILE A 11 -4.91 29.51 -23.24
N THR A 12 -4.55 30.80 -23.10
CA THR A 12 -3.16 31.19 -22.88
C THR A 12 -2.77 30.89 -21.44
N ALA A 13 -2.17 29.70 -21.27
CA ALA A 13 -1.10 29.44 -20.33
C ALA A 13 -1.37 29.85 -18.87
N VAL A 14 -2.12 29.01 -18.14
CA VAL A 14 -1.78 28.78 -16.74
C VAL A 14 -0.53 27.90 -16.74
N SER A 15 0.61 28.52 -17.06
CA SER A 15 1.91 27.96 -16.72
C SER A 15 2.06 28.13 -15.22
N THR A 16 1.51 27.21 -14.42
CA THR A 16 1.98 27.11 -13.04
C THR A 16 3.49 26.96 -13.13
N PRO A 17 4.29 27.79 -12.47
CA PRO A 17 5.72 27.54 -12.41
C PRO A 17 5.87 26.13 -11.86
N LEU A 18 6.36 25.22 -12.68
CA LEU A 18 6.70 23.87 -12.26
C LEU A 18 7.87 24.08 -11.31
N LEU A 19 7.60 24.20 -10.01
CA LEU A 19 8.61 24.28 -8.97
C LEU A 19 9.29 22.93 -8.92
N ALA A 20 10.23 22.74 -9.83
CA ALA A 20 11.03 21.55 -9.92
C ALA A 20 12.21 21.72 -8.97
N ASP A 21 12.28 20.79 -8.02
CA ASP A 21 13.43 20.60 -7.16
C ASP A 21 14.66 20.34 -8.02
N THR A 22 15.82 20.77 -7.54
CA THR A 22 17.08 20.62 -8.26
C THR A 22 18.10 19.92 -7.38
N VAL A 23 18.75 18.90 -7.93
CA VAL A 23 19.81 18.15 -7.26
C VAL A 23 21.09 18.34 -8.05
N TRP A 24 22.13 18.82 -7.38
CA TRP A 24 23.47 18.92 -7.95
C TRP A 24 24.31 17.74 -7.48
N LEU A 25 25.01 17.10 -8.41
CA LEU A 25 25.89 15.97 -8.14
C LEU A 25 27.36 16.41 -8.13
N LYS A 26 28.20 15.63 -7.47
CA LYS A 26 29.64 15.91 -7.30
C LYS A 26 30.42 15.84 -8.62
N ASN A 27 29.92 15.10 -9.60
CA ASN A 27 30.50 15.04 -10.95
C ASN A 27 30.13 16.24 -11.83
N GLY A 28 29.34 17.20 -11.32
CA GLY A 28 28.90 18.38 -12.06
C GLY A 28 27.51 18.26 -12.70
N ASP A 29 26.89 17.09 -12.68
CA ASP A 29 25.54 16.90 -13.21
C ASP A 29 24.52 17.68 -12.38
N ARG A 30 23.48 18.17 -13.06
CA ARG A 30 22.32 18.84 -12.45
C ARG A 30 21.05 18.18 -12.94
N LEU A 31 20.29 17.62 -12.01
CA LEU A 31 19.02 16.98 -12.29
C LEU A 31 17.87 17.81 -11.73
N THR A 32 16.77 17.86 -12.48
CA THR A 32 15.58 18.66 -12.15
C THR A 32 14.38 17.73 -12.10
N GLY A 33 13.56 17.83 -11.05
CA GLY A 33 12.43 16.93 -10.83
C GLY A 33 11.66 17.25 -9.55
N THR A 34 11.02 16.25 -8.94
CA THR A 34 10.38 16.36 -7.63
C THR A 34 11.03 15.38 -6.67
N ILE A 35 11.56 15.86 -5.55
CA ILE A 35 12.10 15.00 -4.49
C ILE A 35 10.94 14.26 -3.85
N LYS A 36 10.94 12.93 -3.98
CA LYS A 36 9.91 12.07 -3.40
C LYS A 36 10.29 11.67 -1.98
N VAL A 37 11.51 11.14 -1.82
CA VAL A 37 12.01 10.67 -0.52
C VAL A 37 13.53 10.54 -0.55
N PHE A 38 14.20 10.77 0.58
CA PHE A 38 15.54 10.28 0.86
C PHE A 38 15.45 9.31 2.03
N ASP A 39 15.85 8.07 1.81
CA ASP A 39 15.86 7.02 2.82
C ASP A 39 16.85 5.92 2.42
N GLY A 40 17.53 5.32 3.41
CA GLY A 40 18.45 4.20 3.17
C GLY A 40 19.61 4.54 2.21
N GLY A 41 20.10 5.78 2.24
CA GLY A 41 21.22 6.22 1.39
C GLY A 41 20.86 6.52 -0.06
N LYS A 42 19.57 6.47 -0.44
CA LYS A 42 19.10 6.78 -1.79
C LYS A 42 18.10 7.94 -1.78
N LEU A 43 18.36 8.96 -2.60
CA LEU A 43 17.43 10.07 -2.86
C LEU A 43 16.64 9.75 -4.12
N LEU A 44 15.32 9.60 -3.98
CA LEU A 44 14.41 9.34 -5.08
C LEU A 44 13.89 10.67 -5.67
N LEU A 45 14.26 10.94 -6.91
CA LEU A 45 13.87 12.13 -7.67
C LEU A 45 12.94 11.72 -8.82
N GLN A 46 11.70 12.20 -8.83
CA GLN A 46 10.79 12.02 -9.96
C GLN A 46 11.10 13.04 -11.06
N THR A 47 11.48 12.56 -12.24
CA THR A 47 11.68 13.41 -13.43
C THR A 47 10.51 13.25 -14.39
N GLU A 48 10.23 14.27 -15.20
CA GLU A 48 9.18 14.21 -16.23
C GLU A 48 9.59 13.33 -17.42
N TYR A 49 10.89 13.19 -17.67
CA TYR A 49 11.43 12.53 -18.87
C TYR A 49 11.92 11.10 -18.61
N GLY A 50 12.34 10.78 -17.38
CA GLY A 50 13.00 9.52 -17.04
C GLY A 50 12.33 8.73 -15.91
N GLY A 51 11.14 9.17 -15.45
CA GLY A 51 10.48 8.58 -14.28
C GLY A 51 11.28 8.84 -13.00
N ALA A 52 11.10 7.99 -11.98
CA ALA A 52 11.87 8.10 -10.75
C ALA A 52 13.31 7.61 -10.91
N ILE A 53 14.25 8.47 -10.52
CA ILE A 53 15.69 8.20 -10.53
C ILE A 53 16.18 8.11 -9.09
N ALA A 54 16.80 6.98 -8.74
CA ALA A 54 17.42 6.78 -7.44
C ALA A 54 18.88 7.24 -7.47
N LEU A 55 19.16 8.36 -6.81
CA LEU A 55 20.49 8.95 -6.69
C LEU A 55 21.19 8.45 -5.43
N ASP A 56 22.47 8.10 -5.56
CA ASP A 56 23.29 7.78 -4.38
C ASP A 56 23.55 9.06 -3.59
N TRP A 57 23.15 9.08 -2.32
CA TRP A 57 23.29 10.27 -1.48
C TRP A 57 24.73 10.75 -1.36
N LYS A 58 25.70 9.83 -1.41
CA LYS A 58 27.12 10.18 -1.36
C LYS A 58 27.58 10.99 -2.58
N GLN A 59 26.86 10.89 -3.69
CA GLN A 59 27.12 11.64 -4.93
C GLN A 59 26.39 12.98 -4.98
N VAL A 60 25.47 13.25 -4.04
CA VAL A 60 24.78 14.54 -3.94
C VAL A 60 25.76 15.58 -3.37
N LYS A 61 25.92 16.67 -4.10
CA LYS A 61 26.71 17.84 -3.70
C LYS A 61 25.87 18.79 -2.85
N THR A 62 24.70 19.15 -3.34
CA THR A 62 23.70 19.98 -2.67
C THR A 62 22.36 19.83 -3.38
N LEU A 63 21.28 20.35 -2.80
CA LEU A 63 19.94 20.26 -3.36
C LEU A 63 19.09 21.47 -3.00
N LYS A 64 18.09 21.75 -3.83
CA LYS A 64 17.11 22.81 -3.64
C LYS A 64 15.73 22.20 -3.79
N SER A 65 14.82 22.57 -2.90
CA SER A 65 13.40 22.27 -3.02
C SER A 65 12.58 23.45 -2.52
N ASP A 66 11.59 23.85 -3.31
CA ASP A 66 10.64 24.88 -2.90
C ASP A 66 9.41 24.26 -2.20
N GLN A 67 9.40 22.93 -1.98
CA GLN A 67 8.33 22.20 -1.29
C GLN A 67 8.65 22.02 0.20
N PRO A 68 7.61 21.96 1.06
CA PRO A 68 7.81 21.59 2.45
C PRO A 68 8.25 20.12 2.56
N LEU A 69 9.36 19.89 3.28
CA LEU A 69 9.98 18.58 3.44
C LEU A 69 10.32 18.34 4.91
N LEU A 70 9.97 17.18 5.45
CA LEU A 70 10.40 16.75 6.76
C LEU A 70 11.84 16.23 6.67
N ILE A 71 12.76 16.89 7.37
CA ILE A 71 14.18 16.54 7.42
C ILE A 71 14.49 15.93 8.79
N LYS A 72 14.93 14.68 8.82
CA LYS A 72 15.38 14.03 10.06
C LYS A 72 16.89 13.98 10.11
N GLN A 73 17.47 14.58 11.14
CA GLN A 73 18.91 14.57 11.39
C GLN A 73 19.32 13.49 12.41
N ASP A 74 18.37 12.97 13.18
CA ASP A 74 18.56 11.80 14.04
C ASP A 74 17.26 10.95 14.05
N GLU A 75 17.25 9.81 14.74
CA GLU A 75 16.10 8.89 14.77
C GLU A 75 14.85 9.47 15.47
N HIS A 76 15.00 10.49 16.32
CA HIS A 76 13.96 10.95 17.25
C HIS A 76 13.50 12.40 17.00
N THR A 77 14.31 13.21 16.30
CA THR A 77 14.04 14.63 16.02
C THR A 77 14.00 14.86 14.51
N GLY A 78 12.85 15.38 14.07
CA GLY A 78 12.63 15.82 12.70
C GLY A 78 12.27 17.30 12.68
N GLU A 79 12.89 18.06 11.78
CA GLU A 79 12.57 19.46 11.54
C GLU A 79 11.84 19.55 10.18
N VAL A 80 10.65 20.16 10.17
CA VAL A 80 9.96 20.43 8.90
C VAL A 80 10.61 21.66 8.29
N ALA A 81 11.27 21.48 7.15
CA ALA A 81 11.79 22.55 6.32
C ALA A 81 10.66 23.11 5.43
N LYS A 82 10.42 24.43 5.42
CA LYS A 82 9.48 25.02 4.44
C LYS A 82 10.03 24.94 3.01
N SER A 83 11.34 25.10 2.88
CA SER A 83 12.09 24.91 1.64
C SER A 83 13.54 24.55 1.96
N LEU A 84 14.22 23.99 0.97
CA LEU A 84 15.65 23.69 1.00
C LEU A 84 16.35 24.58 -0.03
N GLN A 85 17.41 25.26 0.38
CA GLN A 85 18.24 26.05 -0.51
C GLN A 85 19.62 25.41 -0.65
N ALA A 86 20.16 25.47 -1.87
CA ALA A 86 21.51 24.99 -2.14
C ALA A 86 22.55 25.77 -1.32
N ALA A 87 23.58 25.09 -0.87
CA ALA A 87 24.68 25.65 -0.09
C ALA A 87 26.03 25.17 -0.66
N ASP A 88 27.10 25.37 0.12
CA ASP A 88 28.43 24.81 -0.19
C ASP A 88 28.40 23.28 -0.34
N ASP A 89 29.45 22.71 -0.93
CA ASP A 89 29.57 21.27 -1.15
C ASP A 89 29.37 20.48 0.16
N GLY A 90 28.47 19.51 0.11
CA GLY A 90 28.11 18.68 1.25
C GLY A 90 27.11 19.34 2.19
N LYS A 91 26.56 20.51 1.87
CA LYS A 91 25.63 21.26 2.74
C LYS A 91 24.32 21.61 2.06
N VAL A 92 23.31 21.89 2.88
CA VAL A 92 22.01 22.45 2.46
C VAL A 92 21.49 23.41 3.52
N VAL A 93 20.77 24.45 3.11
CA VAL A 93 20.11 25.38 4.04
C VAL A 93 18.65 24.98 4.22
N LEU A 94 18.28 24.69 5.47
CA LEU A 94 16.90 24.56 5.93
C LEU A 94 16.31 25.98 6.01
N ALA A 95 15.46 26.36 5.07
CA ALA A 95 14.83 27.69 5.08
C ALA A 95 13.46 27.60 5.76
N ASN A 96 13.42 27.95 7.05
CA ASN A 96 12.20 27.91 7.89
C ASN A 96 11.53 29.28 8.12
N GLY A 97 12.02 30.31 7.45
CA GLY A 97 11.61 31.70 7.67
C GLY A 97 12.77 32.48 8.28
N GLU A 98 12.55 33.05 9.47
CA GLU A 98 13.42 34.08 10.06
C GLU A 98 14.83 33.60 10.46
N ALA A 99 15.04 32.29 10.63
CA ALA A 99 16.34 31.72 10.97
C ALA A 99 16.69 30.54 10.04
N PRO A 100 17.26 30.78 8.85
CA PRO A 100 17.77 29.71 8.00
C PRO A 100 18.95 28.99 8.69
N LYS A 101 18.94 27.66 8.65
CA LYS A 101 19.96 26.81 9.29
C LYS A 101 20.69 26.00 8.25
N THR A 102 22.00 26.20 8.13
CA THR A 102 22.85 25.35 7.27
C THR A 102 23.16 24.04 7.98
N VAL A 103 22.96 22.92 7.29
CA VAL A 103 23.29 21.60 7.81
C VAL A 103 24.16 20.84 6.81
N GLU A 104 24.97 19.93 7.34
CA GLU A 104 25.71 18.96 6.54
C GLU A 104 24.75 17.90 5.99
N LEU A 105 24.81 17.60 4.70
CA LEU A 105 24.05 16.51 4.06
C LEU A 105 24.34 15.16 4.74
N ALA A 106 25.56 14.98 5.25
CA ALA A 106 25.96 13.77 5.98
C ALA A 106 25.20 13.61 7.32
N SER A 107 24.67 14.69 7.89
CA SER A 107 23.84 14.63 9.10
C SER A 107 22.38 14.29 8.82
N ILE A 108 21.94 14.41 7.56
CA ILE A 108 20.57 14.09 7.18
C ILE A 108 20.46 12.58 7.03
N HIS A 109 19.53 12.00 7.78
CA HIS A 109 19.20 10.57 7.71
C HIS A 109 17.98 10.31 6.82
N GLN A 110 17.05 11.27 6.77
CA GLN A 110 15.80 11.11 6.03
C GLN A 110 15.25 12.45 5.50
N ILE A 111 14.68 12.42 4.29
CA ILE A 111 13.86 13.50 3.74
C ILE A 111 12.54 12.89 3.30
N ILE A 112 11.42 13.36 3.84
CA ILE A 112 10.09 12.83 3.54
C ILE A 112 9.17 13.99 3.18
N LYS A 113 8.37 13.83 2.12
CA LYS A 113 7.25 14.74 1.88
C LYS A 113 6.18 14.52 2.97
N PRO A 114 5.84 15.53 3.79
CA PRO A 114 4.77 15.40 4.76
C PRO A 114 3.47 15.10 4.03
N LYS A 115 2.81 13.99 4.38
CA LYS A 115 1.50 13.64 3.83
C LYS A 115 0.47 14.57 4.46
N PRO A 116 -0.24 15.42 3.69
CA PRO A 116 -1.24 16.32 4.27
C PRO A 116 -2.37 15.51 4.90
N VAL A 117 -2.84 15.94 6.07
CA VAL A 117 -3.93 15.27 6.80
C VAL A 117 -5.23 15.27 5.99
N ILE A 118 -5.46 16.31 5.18
CA ILE A 118 -6.59 16.44 4.27
C ILE A 118 -6.06 16.76 2.87
N THR A 119 -6.32 15.85 1.94
CA THR A 119 -6.17 16.03 0.50
C THR A 119 -7.52 15.67 -0.10
N ASP A 120 -8.00 16.47 -1.06
CA ASP A 120 -9.37 16.31 -1.57
C ASP A 120 -9.62 14.93 -2.16
N LEU A 121 -8.62 14.23 -2.71
CA LEU A 121 -8.76 12.81 -3.03
C LEU A 121 -7.37 12.18 -3.15
N VAL A 122 -7.14 11.10 -2.41
CA VAL A 122 -5.96 10.24 -2.60
C VAL A 122 -6.45 8.84 -2.93
N TRP A 123 -6.17 8.41 -4.15
CA TRP A 123 -6.48 7.08 -4.63
C TRP A 123 -5.18 6.34 -4.93
N LYS A 124 -5.06 5.13 -4.40
CA LYS A 124 -3.93 4.24 -4.63
C LYS A 124 -4.43 2.82 -4.83
N GLY A 125 -3.71 2.03 -5.60
CA GLY A 125 -4.04 0.63 -5.76
C GLY A 125 -2.93 -0.22 -6.36
N ASN A 126 -3.14 -1.52 -6.27
CA ASN A 126 -2.31 -2.53 -6.90
C ASN A 126 -3.19 -3.67 -7.41
N ILE A 127 -2.81 -4.22 -8.56
CA ILE A 127 -3.28 -5.48 -9.09
C ILE A 127 -2.06 -6.38 -9.20
N ASP A 128 -2.11 -7.58 -8.63
CA ASP A 128 -1.08 -8.59 -8.73
C ASP A 128 -1.64 -9.80 -9.49
N ALA A 129 -0.88 -10.32 -10.45
CA ALA A 129 -1.21 -11.51 -11.22
C ALA A 129 -0.04 -12.50 -11.18
N ALA A 130 -0.36 -13.77 -10.95
CA ALA A 130 0.60 -14.87 -10.92
C ALA A 130 0.06 -16.05 -11.73
N LEU A 131 0.95 -16.68 -12.49
CA LEU A 131 0.66 -17.79 -13.38
C LEU A 131 1.75 -18.85 -13.19
N ASP A 132 1.37 -20.11 -12.98
CA ASP A 132 2.29 -21.25 -12.91
C ASP A 132 1.83 -22.34 -13.89
N PHE A 133 2.79 -22.90 -14.63
CA PHE A 133 2.56 -23.95 -15.63
C PHE A 133 3.60 -25.05 -15.43
N GLN A 134 3.15 -26.27 -15.13
CA GLN A 134 4.04 -27.42 -14.91
C GLN A 134 3.67 -28.54 -15.88
N GLN A 135 4.68 -29.06 -16.58
CA GLN A 135 4.53 -30.16 -17.52
C GLN A 135 5.40 -31.34 -17.06
N ALA A 136 4.76 -32.44 -16.67
CA ALA A 136 5.43 -33.61 -16.09
C ALA A 136 4.66 -34.90 -16.43
N GLU A 137 4.49 -35.82 -15.47
CA GLU A 137 3.57 -36.96 -15.61
C GLU A 137 2.11 -36.48 -15.65
N ASN A 138 1.81 -35.42 -14.91
CA ASN A 138 0.55 -34.69 -14.93
C ASN A 138 0.80 -33.24 -15.33
N ASP A 139 -0.13 -32.65 -16.07
CA ASP A 139 -0.09 -31.24 -16.50
C ASP A 139 -0.84 -30.36 -15.49
N THR A 140 -0.17 -29.37 -14.90
CA THR A 140 -0.76 -28.45 -13.91
C THR A 140 -0.76 -27.00 -14.41
N ASN A 141 -1.91 -26.34 -14.33
CA ASN A 141 -2.07 -24.91 -14.63
C ASN A 141 -2.66 -24.19 -13.40
N ASP A 142 -2.00 -23.13 -12.92
CA ASP A 142 -2.46 -22.29 -11.81
C ASP A 142 -2.55 -20.81 -12.24
N TYR A 143 -3.69 -20.21 -11.95
CA TYR A 143 -4.03 -18.82 -12.25
C TYR A 143 -4.45 -18.10 -10.96
N ASN A 144 -3.70 -17.07 -10.57
CA ASN A 144 -4.03 -16.24 -9.42
C ASN A 144 -4.07 -14.76 -9.82
N VAL A 145 -5.18 -14.09 -9.51
CA VAL A 145 -5.33 -12.64 -9.71
C VAL A 145 -5.83 -12.04 -8.41
N ALA A 146 -5.14 -11.02 -7.92
CA ALA A 146 -5.52 -10.26 -6.73
C ALA A 146 -5.53 -8.77 -7.03
N PHE A 147 -6.46 -8.03 -6.45
CA PHE A 147 -6.44 -6.58 -6.48
C PHE A 147 -6.67 -6.00 -5.08
N LYS A 148 -6.06 -4.86 -4.81
CA LYS A 148 -6.27 -4.07 -3.60
C LYS A 148 -6.28 -2.60 -3.99
N THR A 149 -7.29 -1.86 -3.54
CA THR A 149 -7.38 -0.42 -3.78
C THR A 149 -7.90 0.31 -2.56
N SER A 150 -7.46 1.55 -2.41
CA SER A 150 -7.83 2.43 -1.31
C SER A 150 -8.02 3.85 -1.80
N ALA A 151 -9.18 4.44 -1.52
CA ALA A 151 -9.50 5.83 -1.84
C ALA A 151 -9.86 6.58 -0.55
N ARG A 152 -9.14 7.67 -0.28
CA ARG A 152 -9.37 8.56 0.87
C ARG A 152 -9.92 9.90 0.38
N HIS A 153 -11.07 10.29 0.92
CA HIS A 153 -11.72 11.57 0.70
C HIS A 153 -12.23 12.13 2.03
N GLY A 154 -11.67 13.27 2.47
CA GLY A 154 -12.01 13.87 3.75
C GLY A 154 -11.82 12.89 4.91
N GLN A 155 -12.91 12.60 5.63
CA GLN A 155 -12.93 11.72 6.81
C GLN A 155 -13.26 10.25 6.47
N TRP A 156 -13.31 9.90 5.19
CA TRP A 156 -13.67 8.56 4.73
C TRP A 156 -12.51 7.92 3.97
N ARG A 157 -12.25 6.65 4.26
CA ARG A 157 -11.36 5.81 3.45
C ARG A 157 -12.12 4.55 3.03
N HIS A 158 -12.28 4.40 1.73
CA HIS A 158 -12.85 3.23 1.08
C HIS A 158 -11.71 2.28 0.76
N ASN A 159 -11.81 1.01 1.13
CA ASN A 159 -10.89 -0.02 0.66
C ASN A 159 -11.69 -1.13 -0.01
N ALA A 160 -11.15 -1.66 -1.10
CA ALA A 160 -11.67 -2.85 -1.76
C ALA A 160 -10.51 -3.83 -2.01
N LYS A 161 -10.77 -5.10 -1.76
CA LYS A 161 -9.87 -6.20 -2.10
C LYS A 161 -10.65 -7.28 -2.83
N GLY A 162 -9.97 -8.05 -3.66
CA GLY A 162 -10.51 -9.29 -4.16
C GLY A 162 -9.42 -10.17 -4.74
N ASP A 163 -9.69 -11.45 -4.76
CA ASP A 163 -8.82 -12.46 -5.33
C ASP A 163 -9.64 -13.50 -6.07
N TYR A 164 -9.01 -14.13 -7.06
CA TYR A 164 -9.53 -15.25 -7.82
C TYR A 164 -8.39 -16.23 -8.06
N ASN A 165 -8.67 -17.50 -7.75
CA ASN A 165 -7.68 -18.56 -7.80
C ASN A 165 -8.30 -19.75 -8.55
N ARG A 166 -7.56 -20.27 -9.53
CA ARG A 166 -7.98 -21.45 -10.27
C ARG A 166 -6.80 -22.36 -10.59
N GLU A 167 -6.93 -23.62 -10.22
CA GLU A 167 -5.93 -24.65 -10.43
C GLU A 167 -6.56 -25.86 -11.11
N THR A 168 -5.87 -26.38 -12.13
CA THR A 168 -6.24 -27.61 -12.83
C THR A 168 -5.06 -28.56 -12.91
N THR A 169 -5.30 -29.84 -12.66
CA THR A 169 -4.35 -30.95 -12.90
C THR A 169 -5.00 -31.94 -13.86
N ASP A 170 -4.38 -32.21 -15.00
CA ASP A 170 -4.91 -33.10 -16.05
C ASP A 170 -6.36 -32.76 -16.44
N ASP A 171 -6.63 -31.47 -16.68
CA ASP A 171 -7.97 -30.90 -16.97
C ASP A 171 -9.01 -31.03 -15.83
N VAL A 172 -8.65 -31.60 -14.69
CA VAL A 172 -9.51 -31.67 -13.49
C VAL A 172 -9.30 -30.42 -12.63
N VAL A 173 -10.38 -29.71 -12.33
CA VAL A 173 -10.34 -28.50 -11.49
C VAL A 173 -10.19 -28.89 -10.02
N GLY A 174 -9.05 -28.55 -9.43
CA GLY A 174 -8.76 -28.76 -7.99
C GLY A 174 -9.01 -27.53 -7.14
N THR A 175 -8.92 -26.33 -7.72
CA THR A 175 -9.23 -25.06 -7.06
C THR A 175 -10.04 -24.18 -8.01
N ASP A 176 -11.16 -23.61 -7.54
CA ASP A 176 -11.90 -22.54 -8.23
C ASP A 176 -12.66 -21.73 -7.16
N ASN A 177 -12.02 -20.67 -6.70
CA ASN A 177 -12.57 -19.80 -5.67
C ASN A 177 -12.26 -18.33 -5.90
N TRP A 178 -13.08 -17.48 -5.29
CA TRP A 178 -12.88 -16.05 -5.29
C TRP A 178 -13.34 -15.42 -3.99
N SER A 179 -12.72 -14.29 -3.66
CA SER A 179 -13.18 -13.41 -2.59
C SER A 179 -13.34 -11.96 -3.06
N ALA A 180 -14.23 -11.26 -2.38
CA ALA A 180 -14.35 -9.82 -2.45
C ALA A 180 -14.56 -9.25 -1.05
N GLU A 181 -13.84 -8.19 -0.74
CA GLU A 181 -13.96 -7.44 0.51
C GLU A 181 -14.13 -5.96 0.18
N TYR A 182 -15.04 -5.32 0.90
CA TYR A 182 -15.15 -3.87 0.94
C TYR A 182 -15.16 -3.41 2.40
N SER A 183 -14.31 -2.43 2.72
CA SER A 183 -14.30 -1.76 4.02
C SER A 183 -14.43 -0.25 3.88
N LEU A 184 -15.11 0.35 4.85
CA LEU A 184 -15.31 1.78 4.98
C LEU A 184 -14.80 2.24 6.35
N ASP A 185 -13.70 2.97 6.34
CA ASP A 185 -13.14 3.58 7.55
C ASP A 185 -13.65 5.02 7.68
N ARG A 186 -14.38 5.30 8.77
CA ARG A 186 -14.78 6.65 9.17
C ARG A 186 -13.81 7.21 10.21
N PHE A 187 -12.96 8.15 9.82
CA PHE A 187 -11.98 8.80 10.70
C PHE A 187 -12.67 9.74 11.68
N LEU A 188 -12.64 9.40 12.97
CA LEU A 188 -13.18 10.21 14.07
C LEU A 188 -12.15 11.23 14.57
N THR A 189 -10.87 10.88 14.46
CA THR A 189 -9.71 11.77 14.60
C THR A 189 -8.74 11.50 13.45
N GLU A 190 -7.56 12.13 13.44
CA GLU A 190 -6.53 11.84 12.42
C GLU A 190 -6.07 10.37 12.42
N LYS A 191 -6.11 9.71 13.60
CA LYS A 191 -5.63 8.34 13.78
C LYS A 191 -6.72 7.34 14.14
N PHE A 192 -7.74 7.75 14.88
CA PHE A 192 -8.81 6.86 15.29
C PHE A 192 -9.91 6.83 14.23
N PHE A 193 -10.33 5.63 13.85
CA PHE A 193 -11.39 5.43 12.88
C PHE A 193 -12.33 4.31 13.33
N TRP A 194 -13.54 4.32 12.78
CA TRP A 194 -14.49 3.22 12.90
C TRP A 194 -14.57 2.47 11.57
N ASP A 195 -14.31 1.17 11.58
CA ASP A 195 -14.33 0.27 10.41
C ASP A 195 -15.71 -0.40 10.30
N ALA A 196 -16.25 -0.43 9.09
CA ALA A 196 -17.35 -1.29 8.70
C ALA A 196 -16.93 -2.08 7.46
N ARG A 197 -16.98 -3.41 7.56
CA ARG A 197 -16.42 -4.34 6.57
C ARG A 197 -17.43 -5.39 6.17
N VAL A 198 -17.46 -5.70 4.88
CA VAL A 198 -18.18 -6.85 4.33
C VAL A 198 -17.22 -7.67 3.49
N THR A 199 -17.17 -8.96 3.78
CA THR A 199 -16.36 -9.94 3.05
C THR A 199 -17.26 -11.04 2.53
N TYR A 200 -17.06 -11.44 1.29
CA TYR A 200 -17.75 -12.54 0.65
C TYR A 200 -16.73 -13.46 -0.02
N LYS A 201 -16.77 -14.75 0.31
CA LYS A 201 -15.96 -15.80 -0.30
C LYS A 201 -16.88 -16.85 -0.94
N ARG A 202 -16.49 -17.34 -2.12
CA ARG A 202 -17.15 -18.44 -2.82
C ARG A 202 -16.09 -19.46 -3.20
N ASP A 203 -16.27 -20.69 -2.75
CA ASP A 203 -15.48 -21.84 -3.20
C ASP A 203 -16.39 -22.81 -3.95
N LYS A 204 -15.94 -23.30 -5.11
CA LYS A 204 -16.71 -24.27 -5.94
C LYS A 204 -16.25 -25.70 -5.73
N ILE A 205 -15.13 -25.93 -5.02
CA ILE A 205 -14.51 -27.23 -4.82
C ILE A 205 -14.60 -27.66 -3.36
N GLU A 206 -14.31 -26.77 -2.41
CA GLU A 206 -14.35 -27.08 -0.98
C GLU A 206 -15.79 -27.19 -0.44
N ASP A 207 -15.96 -27.92 0.67
CA ASP A 207 -17.29 -28.13 1.27
C ASP A 207 -17.88 -26.80 1.80
N LEU A 208 -17.06 -25.92 2.37
CA LEU A 208 -17.47 -24.56 2.72
C LEU A 208 -17.64 -23.71 1.44
N SER A 209 -18.81 -23.84 0.82
CA SER A 209 -19.06 -23.27 -0.51
C SER A 209 -19.28 -21.75 -0.50
N ARG A 210 -19.81 -21.16 0.59
CA ARG A 210 -19.93 -19.69 0.73
C ARG A 210 -19.64 -19.26 2.16
N GLN A 211 -18.98 -18.12 2.26
CA GLN A 211 -18.80 -17.40 3.51
C GLN A 211 -19.15 -15.94 3.28
N ARG A 212 -20.02 -15.40 4.15
CA ARG A 212 -20.28 -13.97 4.25
C ARG A 212 -19.94 -13.50 5.66
N VAL A 213 -19.12 -12.46 5.76
CA VAL A 213 -18.78 -11.82 7.03
C VAL A 213 -19.19 -10.37 6.96
N VAL A 214 -19.93 -9.92 7.98
CA VAL A 214 -20.22 -8.50 8.20
C VAL A 214 -19.60 -8.12 9.53
N GLY A 215 -18.64 -7.20 9.48
CA GLY A 215 -17.82 -6.80 10.62
C GLY A 215 -17.90 -5.30 10.88
N THR A 216 -17.80 -4.90 12.14
CA THR A 216 -17.59 -3.50 12.48
C THR A 216 -16.85 -3.32 13.80
N GLY A 217 -16.09 -2.24 13.93
CA GLY A 217 -15.43 -1.91 15.18
C GLY A 217 -14.36 -0.82 15.08
N PRO A 218 -13.67 -0.52 16.18
CA PRO A 218 -12.69 0.54 16.24
C PRO A 218 -11.37 0.15 15.56
N GLY A 219 -10.70 1.13 14.98
CA GLY A 219 -9.37 1.01 14.41
C GLY A 219 -8.48 2.21 14.73
N TYR A 220 -7.17 1.98 14.67
CA TYR A 220 -6.16 3.00 14.95
C TYR A 220 -5.06 2.96 13.89
N GLN A 221 -4.81 4.10 13.26
CA GLN A 221 -3.71 4.33 12.33
C GLN A 221 -2.47 4.72 13.15
N LEU A 222 -1.53 3.78 13.36
CA LEU A 222 -0.33 4.07 14.14
C LEU A 222 0.54 5.12 13.42
N TRP A 223 0.75 4.92 12.11
CA TRP A 223 1.41 5.85 11.19
C TRP A 223 0.91 5.66 9.75
N ASP A 224 0.98 6.72 8.94
CA ASP A 224 0.73 6.73 7.49
C ASP A 224 1.57 7.86 6.88
N ASP A 225 2.66 7.51 6.22
CA ASP A 225 3.60 8.44 5.59
C ASP A 225 4.03 7.96 4.19
N GLU A 226 4.97 8.67 3.57
CA GLU A 226 5.46 8.31 2.22
C GLU A 226 6.19 6.97 2.17
N LEU A 227 6.69 6.47 3.29
CA LEU A 227 7.42 5.21 3.39
C LEU A 227 6.51 4.04 3.79
N GLY A 228 5.27 4.27 4.18
CA GLY A 228 4.31 3.20 4.43
C GLY A 228 3.27 3.55 5.46
N ALA A 229 2.51 2.54 5.86
CA ALA A 229 1.43 2.71 6.80
C ALA A 229 1.31 1.47 7.70
N PHE A 230 0.83 1.70 8.91
CA PHE A 230 0.40 0.63 9.80
C PHE A 230 -0.90 1.00 10.49
N LYS A 231 -1.91 0.14 10.33
CA LYS A 231 -3.16 0.22 11.07
C LYS A 231 -3.45 -1.11 11.73
N VAL A 232 -4.10 -1.03 12.89
CA VAL A 232 -4.67 -2.15 13.61
C VAL A 232 -6.14 -1.86 13.91
N GLY A 233 -6.93 -2.90 14.12
CA GLY A 233 -8.34 -2.74 14.49
C GLY A 233 -8.90 -3.96 15.20
N ALA A 234 -10.08 -3.78 15.79
CA ALA A 234 -10.88 -4.85 16.35
C ALA A 234 -12.25 -4.85 15.69
N LEU A 235 -12.79 -6.02 15.39
CA LEU A 235 -14.09 -6.20 14.76
C LEU A 235 -14.98 -7.11 15.61
N LEU A 236 -16.26 -6.75 15.68
CA LEU A 236 -17.35 -7.67 15.98
C LEU A 236 -17.92 -8.15 14.65
N ASN A 237 -17.77 -9.43 14.38
CA ASN A 237 -18.16 -10.06 13.13
C ASN A 237 -19.43 -10.89 13.33
N ARG A 238 -20.33 -10.82 12.35
CA ARG A 238 -21.32 -11.85 12.09
C ARG A 238 -20.88 -12.64 10.86
N THR A 239 -20.74 -13.93 11.03
CA THR A 239 -20.36 -14.85 9.95
C THR A 239 -21.57 -15.72 9.59
N ASP A 240 -21.85 -15.83 8.30
CA ASP A 240 -22.81 -16.78 7.75
C ASP A 240 -22.06 -17.73 6.78
N PHE A 241 -22.12 -19.02 7.06
CA PHE A 241 -21.56 -20.10 6.23
C PHE A 241 -22.67 -20.85 5.50
N GLU A 242 -22.37 -21.29 4.28
CA GLU A 242 -23.20 -22.19 3.48
C GLU A 242 -22.33 -23.30 2.89
N PHE A 243 -22.63 -24.54 3.29
CA PHE A 243 -21.90 -25.74 2.88
C PHE A 243 -22.45 -26.29 1.55
N SER A 244 -21.65 -27.13 0.89
CA SER A 244 -21.97 -27.69 -0.43
C SER A 244 -23.25 -28.55 -0.42
N ASN A 245 -23.56 -29.14 0.73
CA ASN A 245 -24.76 -29.92 1.00
C ASN A 245 -26.02 -29.06 1.31
N GLY A 246 -25.89 -27.73 1.31
CA GLY A 246 -26.97 -26.77 1.59
C GLY A 246 -27.19 -26.44 3.07
N GLN A 247 -26.42 -27.05 3.99
CA GLN A 247 -26.42 -26.66 5.40
C GLN A 247 -25.93 -25.23 5.57
N LYS A 248 -26.46 -24.55 6.59
CA LYS A 248 -26.13 -23.17 6.91
C LYS A 248 -25.81 -23.02 8.37
N GLU A 249 -24.77 -22.26 8.65
CA GLU A 249 -24.33 -21.95 10.00
C GLU A 249 -24.13 -20.45 10.14
N ASN A 250 -24.39 -19.91 11.32
CA ASN A 250 -24.07 -18.52 11.60
C ASN A 250 -23.63 -18.34 13.04
N PHE A 251 -22.69 -17.44 13.25
CA PHE A 251 -22.12 -17.16 14.55
C PHE A 251 -21.56 -15.74 14.62
N TYR A 252 -21.34 -15.28 15.84
CA TYR A 252 -20.63 -14.04 16.12
C TYR A 252 -19.19 -14.35 16.53
N SER A 253 -18.25 -13.48 16.13
CA SER A 253 -16.86 -13.58 16.54
C SER A 253 -16.28 -12.20 16.87
N VAL A 254 -15.24 -12.22 17.70
CA VAL A 254 -14.36 -11.05 17.90
C VAL A 254 -13.09 -11.27 17.08
N ALA A 255 -12.59 -10.24 16.42
CA ALA A 255 -11.38 -10.36 15.61
C ALA A 255 -10.43 -9.18 15.79
N GLY A 256 -9.13 -9.45 15.79
CA GLY A 256 -8.07 -8.45 15.66
C GLY A 256 -7.57 -8.40 14.23
N THR A 257 -7.37 -7.20 13.68
CA THR A 257 -6.93 -6.99 12.30
C THR A 257 -5.68 -6.12 12.24
N TRP A 258 -4.85 -6.33 11.23
CA TRP A 258 -3.76 -5.42 10.88
C TRP A 258 -3.58 -5.26 9.38
N ASP A 259 -3.06 -4.11 8.98
CA ASP A 259 -2.60 -3.83 7.62
C ASP A 259 -1.33 -2.98 7.72
N TYR A 260 -0.22 -3.56 7.29
CA TYR A 260 1.13 -3.02 7.37
C TYR A 260 1.78 -3.02 5.99
N ASN A 261 2.43 -1.92 5.64
CA ASN A 261 3.38 -1.89 4.54
C ASN A 261 4.54 -0.94 4.86
N ARG A 262 5.73 -1.27 4.35
CA ARG A 262 6.93 -0.46 4.49
C ARG A 262 7.80 -0.56 3.26
N TYR A 263 8.03 0.61 2.65
CA TYR A 263 9.02 0.82 1.63
C TYR A 263 10.43 0.87 2.23
N LEU A 264 11.36 0.23 1.55
CA LEU A 264 12.77 0.10 1.91
C LEU A 264 13.63 0.53 0.70
N ILE A 265 14.81 1.10 0.99
CA ILE A 265 15.85 1.42 -0.01
C ILE A 265 15.28 2.26 -1.16
N GLY A 266 14.98 3.54 -0.91
CA GLY A 266 14.45 4.44 -1.93
C GLY A 266 13.13 3.95 -2.58
N LYS A 267 12.28 3.28 -1.79
CA LYS A 267 11.03 2.62 -2.24
C LYS A 267 11.19 1.50 -3.28
N LYS A 268 12.39 0.96 -3.45
CA LYS A 268 12.65 -0.14 -4.39
C LYS A 268 12.06 -1.46 -3.92
N PHE A 269 12.06 -1.69 -2.62
CA PHE A 269 11.43 -2.85 -2.00
C PHE A 269 10.26 -2.40 -1.12
N GLU A 270 9.22 -3.22 -1.06
CA GLU A 270 8.09 -3.04 -0.15
C GLU A 270 7.86 -4.36 0.57
N PHE A 271 7.99 -4.35 1.90
CA PHE A 271 7.46 -5.43 2.72
C PHE A 271 6.03 -5.08 3.11
N PHE A 272 5.12 -6.03 3.01
CA PHE A 272 3.73 -5.85 3.42
C PHE A 272 3.21 -7.07 4.17
N SER A 273 2.30 -6.83 5.10
CA SER A 273 1.55 -7.89 5.77
C SER A 273 0.18 -7.37 6.17
N ASN A 274 -0.84 -8.20 5.99
CA ASN A 274 -2.17 -7.92 6.47
C ASN A 274 -2.82 -9.21 6.96
N GLY A 275 -3.72 -9.10 7.92
CA GLY A 275 -4.38 -10.29 8.44
C GLY A 275 -5.47 -10.01 9.45
N GLU A 276 -6.18 -11.07 9.78
CA GLU A 276 -7.27 -11.13 10.74
C GLU A 276 -7.11 -12.39 11.62
N LEU A 277 -7.16 -12.19 12.93
CA LEU A 277 -7.19 -13.25 13.94
C LEU A 277 -8.53 -13.19 14.66
N GLY A 278 -9.37 -14.20 14.46
CA GLY A 278 -10.73 -14.27 14.96
C GLY A 278 -10.91 -15.33 16.05
N LYS A 279 -11.86 -15.07 16.96
CA LYS A 279 -12.34 -16.04 17.95
C LYS A 279 -13.87 -16.06 17.95
N PRO A 280 -14.50 -17.17 17.53
CA PRO A 280 -15.95 -17.35 17.65
C PRO A 280 -16.42 -17.30 19.10
N LEU A 281 -17.61 -16.72 19.32
CA LEU A 281 -18.21 -16.59 20.65
C LEU A 281 -19.10 -17.78 21.03
N SER A 282 -19.57 -18.54 20.03
CA SER A 282 -20.45 -19.70 20.20
C SER A 282 -19.70 -21.03 20.34
N GLY A 283 -18.36 -21.03 20.32
CA GLY A 283 -17.55 -22.25 20.43
C GLY A 283 -17.57 -23.15 19.19
N VAL A 284 -17.98 -22.63 18.04
CA VAL A 284 -18.02 -23.37 16.75
C VAL A 284 -16.63 -23.62 16.15
N ALA A 285 -15.62 -22.90 16.63
CA ALA A 285 -14.20 -23.13 16.41
C ALA A 285 -13.41 -22.47 17.55
N ASP A 286 -12.19 -22.92 17.79
CA ASP A 286 -11.29 -22.34 18.80
C ASP A 286 -10.78 -20.97 18.36
N TYR A 287 -10.32 -20.87 17.11
CA TYR A 287 -9.89 -19.63 16.48
C TYR A 287 -9.85 -19.73 14.94
N SER A 288 -9.81 -18.57 14.29
CA SER A 288 -9.56 -18.43 12.86
C SER A 288 -8.39 -17.48 12.61
N MET A 289 -7.61 -17.73 11.57
CA MET A 289 -6.49 -16.88 11.16
C MET A 289 -6.45 -16.78 9.64
N ASP A 290 -6.48 -15.56 9.11
CA ASP A 290 -6.29 -15.27 7.68
C ASP A 290 -5.18 -14.24 7.57
N VAL A 291 -4.01 -14.64 7.05
CA VAL A 291 -2.80 -13.82 7.06
C VAL A 291 -2.10 -13.88 5.72
N GLU A 292 -1.69 -12.71 5.24
CA GLU A 292 -0.81 -12.54 4.10
C GLU A 292 0.45 -11.76 4.54
N ALA A 293 1.61 -12.21 4.07
CA ALA A 293 2.85 -11.46 4.11
C ALA A 293 3.56 -11.57 2.77
N GLY A 294 4.22 -10.50 2.34
CA GLY A 294 4.90 -10.49 1.06
C GLY A 294 6.01 -9.46 0.94
N LEU A 295 6.84 -9.69 -0.08
CA LEU A 295 7.89 -8.77 -0.50
C LEU A 295 7.62 -8.40 -1.97
N ARG A 296 7.62 -7.11 -2.25
CA ARG A 296 7.47 -6.56 -3.60
C ARG A 296 8.74 -5.81 -4.00
N TYR A 297 9.23 -6.09 -5.19
CA TYR A 297 10.33 -5.41 -5.85
C TYR A 297 9.77 -4.51 -6.97
N LYS A 298 9.95 -3.20 -6.85
CA LYS A 298 9.56 -2.25 -7.90
C LYS A 298 10.59 -2.25 -9.02
N VAL A 299 10.14 -2.64 -10.21
CA VAL A 299 10.92 -2.60 -11.45
C VAL A 299 10.84 -1.19 -12.06
N THR A 300 9.66 -0.59 -12.01
CA THR A 300 9.38 0.80 -12.40
C THR A 300 8.48 1.45 -11.35
N ASP A 301 8.06 2.70 -11.59
CA ASP A 301 7.11 3.40 -10.71
C ASP A 301 5.75 2.71 -10.62
N TRP A 302 5.38 1.93 -11.63
CA TRP A 302 4.09 1.25 -11.74
C TRP A 302 4.21 -0.28 -11.78
N ALA A 303 5.30 -0.85 -12.31
CA ALA A 303 5.49 -2.29 -12.45
C ALA A 303 6.32 -2.88 -11.31
N SER A 304 5.96 -4.06 -10.86
CA SER A 304 6.66 -4.77 -9.79
C SER A 304 6.66 -6.28 -9.97
N LEU A 305 7.59 -6.93 -9.28
CA LEU A 305 7.57 -8.37 -9.00
C LEU A 305 7.21 -8.56 -7.54
N ASN A 306 6.45 -9.59 -7.20
CA ASN A 306 6.10 -9.88 -5.81
C ASN A 306 6.25 -11.36 -5.49
N VAL A 307 6.53 -11.63 -4.22
CA VAL A 307 6.41 -12.95 -3.60
C VAL A 307 5.53 -12.82 -2.37
N LYS A 308 4.59 -13.73 -2.20
CA LYS A 308 3.58 -13.73 -1.13
C LYS A 308 3.52 -15.09 -0.46
N ALA A 309 3.30 -15.08 0.83
CA ALA A 309 2.93 -16.22 1.65
C ALA A 309 1.59 -15.91 2.32
N GLU A 310 0.63 -16.80 2.15
CA GLU A 310 -0.72 -16.71 2.68
C GLU A 310 -0.99 -17.91 3.57
N LYS A 311 -1.59 -17.69 4.73
CA LYS A 311 -1.93 -18.73 5.71
C LYS A 311 -3.37 -18.53 6.15
N ASN A 312 -4.20 -19.53 5.87
CA ASN A 312 -5.59 -19.59 6.32
C ASN A 312 -5.75 -20.79 7.27
N VAL A 313 -6.18 -20.53 8.50
CA VAL A 313 -6.41 -21.54 9.53
C VAL A 313 -7.79 -21.38 10.15
N ILE A 314 -8.52 -22.48 10.29
CA ILE A 314 -9.68 -22.62 11.16
C ILE A 314 -9.40 -23.85 12.02
N SER A 315 -9.33 -23.69 13.34
CA SER A 315 -8.96 -24.78 14.25
C SER A 315 -10.06 -25.04 15.27
N GLY A 316 -10.26 -26.31 15.63
CA GLY A 316 -11.25 -26.75 16.60
C GLY A 316 -12.68 -26.72 16.07
N SER A 317 -12.87 -26.85 14.75
CA SER A 317 -14.19 -26.79 14.11
C SER A 317 -14.86 -28.17 14.06
N ASP A 318 -16.15 -28.23 14.41
CA ASP A 318 -16.96 -29.45 14.34
C ASP A 318 -17.07 -30.02 12.91
N ASN A 319 -16.90 -29.17 11.90
CA ASN A 319 -16.98 -29.51 10.48
C ASN A 319 -15.60 -29.73 9.84
N GLY A 320 -14.55 -29.86 10.65
CA GLY A 320 -13.16 -30.07 10.21
C GLY A 320 -12.33 -28.80 10.23
N ASP A 321 -11.03 -28.98 10.51
CA ASP A 321 -10.05 -27.91 10.56
C ASP A 321 -9.56 -27.54 9.15
N VAL A 322 -9.30 -26.27 8.94
CA VAL A 322 -8.61 -25.75 7.76
C VAL A 322 -7.20 -25.39 8.17
N ASP A 323 -6.21 -25.91 7.45
CA ASP A 323 -4.83 -25.41 7.49
C ASP A 323 -4.31 -25.36 6.05
N LYS A 324 -4.30 -24.15 5.48
CA LYS A 324 -3.83 -23.90 4.12
C LYS A 324 -2.71 -22.88 4.15
N THR A 325 -1.58 -23.24 3.55
CA THR A 325 -0.47 -22.32 3.29
C THR A 325 -0.26 -22.23 1.78
N ARG A 326 -0.24 -21.02 1.24
CA ARG A 326 -0.01 -20.78 -0.18
C ARG A 326 1.16 -19.84 -0.38
N TYR A 327 1.99 -20.14 -1.37
CA TYR A 327 3.07 -19.28 -1.83
C TYR A 327 2.79 -18.86 -3.25
N THR A 328 2.97 -17.58 -3.55
CA THR A 328 2.71 -17.04 -4.89
C THR A 328 3.85 -16.13 -5.28
N ALA A 329 4.31 -16.23 -6.53
CA ALA A 329 5.22 -15.28 -7.14
C ALA A 329 4.57 -14.70 -8.39
N GLY A 330 4.59 -13.39 -8.55
CA GLY A 330 3.83 -12.75 -9.63
C GLY A 330 4.32 -11.36 -10.02
N PHE A 331 3.58 -10.78 -10.95
CA PHE A 331 3.77 -9.42 -11.45
C PHE A 331 2.69 -8.52 -10.89
N GLY A 332 3.06 -7.30 -10.51
CA GLY A 332 2.14 -6.30 -9.97
C GLY A 332 2.15 -5.02 -10.77
N VAL A 333 0.97 -4.42 -10.96
CA VAL A 333 0.77 -3.07 -11.48
C VAL A 333 0.19 -2.21 -10.38
N SER A 334 0.81 -1.07 -10.09
CA SER A 334 0.43 -0.12 -9.05
C SER A 334 0.22 1.28 -9.60
N TRP A 335 -0.66 2.04 -8.96
CA TRP A 335 -0.97 3.44 -9.28
C TRP A 335 -1.17 4.29 -8.03
#